data_AF-A0A554FKG9-F1
#
_entry.id   AF-A0A554FKG9-F1
#
_cell.length_a   1.000
_cell.length_b   1.000
_cell.length_c   1.000
_cell.angle_alpha   90.00
_cell.angle_beta   90.00
_cell.angle_gamma   90.00
#
_symmetry.space_group_name_H-M   'P 1'
#
loop_
_entity.id
_entity.type
_entity.pdbx_description
1 polymer ?
#
loop_
_entity_poly.entity_id
_entity_poly.type
_entity_poly.pdbx_seq_one_letter_code
_entity_poly.pdbx_strand_id
1 'polypeptide(L)'
;MPVLVAQRGGPCAACGALVLKGERIDYTLGTGPRHLACADRLPELRRNQHAAPCVLCGVQVPRGAGALSVTETCEGGAYTRRWAVSCADFLACHERIASASST
;
A
#
# COMPACT_ATOMS: atom_id res chain seq x y z
N MET A 1 -8.84 8.89 19.49
CA MET A 1 -9.57 8.66 18.22
C MET A 1 -10.77 7.78 18.53
N PRO A 2 -11.98 8.11 18.06
CA PRO A 2 -13.17 7.31 18.34
C PRO A 2 -13.11 5.97 17.60
N VAL A 3 -13.36 4.87 18.32
CA VAL A 3 -13.55 3.54 17.73
C VAL A 3 -14.98 3.46 17.22
N LEU A 4 -15.18 3.21 15.93
CA LEU A 4 -16.49 3.04 15.31
C LEU A 4 -16.75 1.56 14.99
N VAL A 5 -18.01 1.23 14.72
CA VAL A 5 -18.40 -0.08 14.17
C VAL A 5 -18.78 0.12 12.70
N ALA A 6 -18.12 -0.61 11.81
CA ALA A 6 -18.34 -0.53 10.38
C ALA A 6 -19.77 -0.94 10.01
N GLN A 7 -20.55 -0.02 9.45
CA GLN A 7 -21.93 -0.29 9.01
C GLN A 7 -22.01 -0.94 7.63
N ARG A 8 -20.93 -0.82 6.84
CA ARG A 8 -20.77 -1.37 5.49
C ARG A 8 -19.36 -1.92 5.34
N GLY A 9 -19.22 -2.92 4.49
CA GLY A 9 -17.89 -3.42 4.11
C GLY A 9 -17.18 -2.43 3.17
N GLY A 10 -15.85 -2.42 3.23
CA GLY A 10 -15.02 -1.56 2.38
C GLY A 10 -13.53 -1.81 2.57
N PRO A 11 -12.66 -1.33 1.68
CA PRO A 11 -11.22 -1.54 1.82
C PRO A 11 -10.66 -0.75 2.99
N CYS A 12 -9.87 -1.38 3.84
CA CYS A 12 -9.04 -0.69 4.83
C CYS A 12 -8.09 0.28 4.11
N ALA A 13 -8.14 1.56 4.46
CA ALA A 13 -7.33 2.59 3.83
C ALA A 13 -5.81 2.36 3.97
N ALA A 14 -5.39 1.62 5.00
CA ALA A 14 -3.99 1.35 5.29
C ALA A 14 -3.48 0.01 4.73
N CYS A 15 -4.26 -1.08 4.74
CA CYS A 15 -3.78 -2.38 4.28
C CYS A 15 -4.46 -2.88 3.00
N GLY A 16 -5.54 -2.24 2.56
CA GLY A 16 -6.31 -2.63 1.39
C GLY A 16 -7.21 -3.87 1.57
N ALA A 17 -7.01 -4.65 2.64
CA ALA A 17 -7.88 -5.77 2.97
C ALA A 17 -9.30 -5.29 3.32
N LEU A 18 -10.28 -6.17 3.11
CA LEU A 18 -11.68 -5.84 3.34
C LEU A 18 -11.96 -5.70 4.85
N VAL A 19 -12.43 -4.53 5.26
CA VAL A 19 -13.14 -4.33 6.52
C VAL A 19 -14.55 -4.89 6.34
N LEU A 20 -14.98 -5.76 7.25
CA LEU A 20 -16.31 -6.35 7.22
C LEU A 20 -17.32 -5.51 8.02
N LYS A 21 -18.60 -5.63 7.67
CA LYS A 21 -19.69 -5.04 8.47
C LYS A 21 -19.65 -5.64 9.88
N GLY A 22 -19.73 -4.78 10.90
CA GLY A 22 -19.68 -5.16 12.31
C GLY A 22 -18.28 -5.12 12.92
N GLU A 23 -17.22 -4.95 12.12
CA GLU A 23 -15.87 -4.80 12.66
C GLU A 23 -15.67 -3.46 13.36
N ARG A 24 -14.84 -3.47 14.41
CA ARG A 24 -14.39 -2.24 15.07
C ARG A 24 -13.27 -1.62 14.25
N ILE A 25 -13.42 -0.34 13.94
CA ILE A 25 -12.51 0.40 13.07
C ILE A 25 -12.11 1.74 13.66
N ASP A 26 -10.99 2.23 13.16
CA ASP A 26 -10.63 3.64 13.20
C ASP A 26 -11.12 4.31 11.91
N TYR A 27 -11.53 5.58 12.00
CA TYR A 27 -12.01 6.34 10.85
C TYR A 27 -11.63 7.81 10.96
N THR A 28 -10.98 8.32 9.91
CA THR A 28 -10.69 9.73 9.74
C THR A 28 -11.28 10.20 8.43
N LEU A 29 -12.00 11.33 8.45
CA LEU A 29 -12.52 11.97 7.24
C LEU A 29 -11.35 12.30 6.30
N GLY A 30 -11.46 11.96 5.02
CA GLY A 30 -10.40 12.11 4.02
C GLY A 30 -9.46 10.91 3.88
N THR A 31 -9.21 10.14 4.95
CA THR A 31 -8.43 8.88 4.86
C THR A 31 -9.32 7.66 4.66
N GLY A 32 -10.46 7.61 5.35
CA GLY A 32 -11.40 6.48 5.32
C GLY A 32 -11.20 5.47 6.47
N PRO A 33 -11.86 4.30 6.37
CA PRO A 33 -11.88 3.29 7.45
C PRO A 33 -10.56 2.51 7.52
N ARG A 34 -10.13 2.15 8.74
CA ARG A 34 -8.94 1.34 9.00
C ARG A 34 -9.22 0.29 10.06
N HIS A 35 -8.65 -0.90 9.91
CA HIS A 35 -8.59 -1.85 11.02
C HIS A 35 -7.85 -1.22 12.20
N LEU A 36 -8.28 -1.51 13.44
CA LEU A 36 -7.59 -1.02 14.64
C LEU A 36 -6.12 -1.46 14.67
N ALA A 37 -5.81 -2.69 14.23
CA ALA A 37 -4.43 -3.17 14.11
C ALA A 37 -3.60 -2.47 13.02
N CYS A 38 -4.24 -1.66 12.18
CA CYS A 38 -3.58 -0.84 11.17
C CYS A 38 -3.47 0.63 11.60
N ALA A 39 -3.86 1.01 12.82
CA ALA A 39 -3.95 2.40 13.29
C ALA A 39 -2.61 3.16 13.27
N ASP A 40 -1.49 2.47 13.39
CA ASP A 40 -0.15 3.06 13.36
C ASP A 40 0.52 3.00 11.98
N ARG A 41 -0.14 2.39 10.98
CA ARG A 41 0.40 2.33 9.61
C ARG A 41 0.10 3.60 8.86
N LEU A 42 1.14 4.22 8.30
CA LEU A 42 0.99 5.35 7.39
C LEU A 42 0.03 4.99 6.23
N PRO A 43 -1.00 5.81 5.94
CA PRO A 43 -1.97 5.53 4.88
C PRO A 43 -1.37 5.30 3.49
N GLU A 44 -0.21 5.91 3.22
CA GLU A 44 0.59 5.76 2.01
C GLU A 44 1.31 4.40 1.89
N LEU A 45 1.41 3.62 2.97
CA LEU A 45 2.08 2.31 3.01
C LEU A 45 1.09 1.16 2.84
N ARG A 46 0.30 1.20 1.77
CA ARG A 46 -0.63 0.12 1.44
C ARG A 46 0.13 -1.18 1.19
N ARG A 47 -0.48 -2.32 1.53
CA ARG A 47 0.03 -3.61 1.05
C ARG A 47 -0.33 -3.75 -0.42
N ASN A 48 0.58 -4.32 -1.18
CA ASN A 48 0.33 -4.69 -2.57
C ASN A 48 -0.79 -5.76 -2.63
N GLN A 49 -1.88 -5.50 -3.35
CA GLN A 49 -3.01 -6.43 -3.45
C GLN A 49 -2.85 -7.48 -4.55
N HIS A 50 -1.86 -7.31 -5.43
CA HIS A 50 -1.58 -8.17 -6.57
C HIS A 50 -0.14 -8.68 -6.51
N ALA A 51 0.24 -9.67 -7.30
CA ALA A 51 1.67 -9.94 -7.49
C ALA A 51 2.20 -8.93 -8.53
N ALA A 52 3.33 -8.30 -8.25
CA ALA A 52 3.90 -7.28 -9.15
C ALA A 52 5.43 -7.19 -8.98
N PRO A 53 6.17 -6.81 -10.03
CA PRO A 53 7.61 -6.63 -9.93
C PRO A 53 7.94 -5.41 -9.06
N CYS A 54 9.03 -5.51 -8.29
CA CYS A 54 9.58 -4.38 -7.57
C CYS A 54 10.04 -3.31 -8.57
N VAL A 55 9.62 -2.07 -8.36
CA VAL A 55 9.96 -0.91 -9.22
C VAL A 55 11.47 -0.61 -9.24
N LEU A 56 12.22 -1.08 -8.24
CA LEU A 56 13.67 -0.85 -8.12
C LEU A 56 14.48 -2.02 -8.67
N CYS A 57 14.28 -3.22 -8.13
CA CYS A 57 15.12 -4.39 -8.45
C CYS A 57 14.45 -5.42 -9.37
N GLY A 58 13.22 -5.18 -9.83
CA GLY A 58 12.49 -6.07 -10.76
C GLY A 58 11.99 -7.40 -10.16
N VAL A 59 12.38 -7.76 -8.94
CA VAL A 59 11.96 -9.03 -8.32
C VAL A 59 10.45 -9.11 -8.18
N GLN A 60 9.88 -10.28 -8.45
CA GLN A 60 8.44 -10.48 -8.29
C GLN A 60 8.04 -10.46 -6.80
N VAL A 61 7.24 -9.47 -6.42
CA VAL A 61 6.72 -9.32 -5.06
C VAL A 61 5.36 -10.01 -4.95
N PRO A 62 5.19 -10.97 -4.03
CA PRO A 62 3.91 -11.64 -3.82
C PRO A 62 2.80 -10.69 -3.36
N ARG A 63 1.55 -11.09 -3.60
CA ARG A 63 0.37 -10.44 -3.02
C ARG A 63 0.50 -10.34 -1.50
N GLY A 64 0.24 -9.17 -0.95
CA GLY A 64 0.29 -8.86 0.48
C GLY A 64 1.68 -8.56 1.03
N ALA A 65 2.73 -8.73 0.21
CA ALA A 65 4.12 -8.44 0.56
C ALA A 65 4.58 -7.09 -0.04
N GLY A 66 5.71 -6.60 0.47
CA GLY A 66 6.28 -5.31 0.08
C GLY A 66 5.42 -4.12 0.51
N ALA A 67 5.77 -2.95 -0.04
CA ALA A 67 5.01 -1.72 0.10
C ALA A 67 4.49 -1.28 -1.27
N LEU A 68 3.26 -0.78 -1.30
CA LEU A 68 2.64 -0.19 -2.47
C LEU A 68 2.56 1.32 -2.26
N SER A 69 3.29 2.08 -3.07
CA SER A 69 3.19 3.53 -3.12
C SER A 69 2.28 3.97 -4.27
N VAL A 70 1.65 5.13 -4.08
CA VAL A 70 0.81 5.78 -5.10
C VAL A 70 1.34 7.18 -5.30
N THR A 71 1.60 7.54 -6.56
CA THR A 71 1.94 8.91 -6.95
C THR A 71 0.82 9.43 -7.84
N GLU A 72 0.28 10.58 -7.46
CA GLU A 72 -0.76 11.27 -8.22
C GLU A 72 -0.18 12.60 -8.70
N THR A 73 -0.36 12.92 -9.98
CA THR A 73 0.06 14.21 -10.55
C THR A 73 -1.10 14.85 -11.31
N CYS A 74 -1.17 16.17 -11.24
CA CYS A 74 -2.11 17.00 -11.98
C CYS A 74 -1.30 18.03 -12.78
N GLU A 75 -0.97 17.73 -14.03
CA GLU A 75 -0.17 18.61 -14.90
C GLU A 75 -0.98 18.97 -16.15
N GLY A 76 -1.08 20.25 -16.48
CA GLY A 76 -1.81 20.71 -17.67
C GLY A 76 -3.30 20.34 -17.70
N GLY A 77 -3.92 20.10 -16.54
CA GLY A 77 -5.30 19.61 -16.42
C GLY A 77 -5.46 18.11 -16.58
N ALA A 78 -4.39 17.35 -16.85
CA ALA A 78 -4.42 15.89 -16.89
C ALA A 78 -4.13 15.32 -15.49
N TYR A 79 -5.02 14.44 -15.02
CA TYR A 79 -4.80 13.66 -13.80
C TYR A 79 -4.13 12.33 -14.15
N THR A 80 -2.97 12.05 -13.54
CA THR A 80 -2.35 10.72 -13.63
C THR A 80 -2.16 10.11 -12.25
N ARG A 81 -2.42 8.81 -12.16
CA ARG A 81 -2.19 8.01 -10.94
C ARG A 81 -1.31 6.82 -11.30
N ARG A 82 -0.16 6.71 -10.64
CA ARG A 82 0.79 5.61 -10.81
C ARG A 82 0.92 4.82 -9.51
N TRP A 83 0.91 3.50 -9.65
CA TRP A 83 1.09 2.56 -8.56
C TRP A 83 2.46 1.90 -8.70
N ALA A 84 3.24 1.85 -7.63
CA ALA A 84 4.56 1.23 -7.64
C ALA A 84 4.73 0.33 -6.42
N VAL A 85 5.36 -0.83 -6.62
CA VAL A 85 5.62 -1.79 -5.55
C VAL A 85 7.11 -1.81 -5.24
N SER A 86 7.48 -1.74 -3.96
CA SER A 86 8.84 -1.99 -3.48
C SER A 86 8.89 -3.26 -2.63
N CYS A 87 9.90 -4.09 -2.82
CA CYS A 87 10.14 -5.22 -1.92
C CYS A 87 10.58 -4.69 -0.54
N ALA A 88 10.26 -5.44 0.53
CA ALA A 88 10.52 -4.98 1.89
C ALA A 88 11.99 -5.06 2.32
N ASP A 89 12.76 -5.95 1.69
CA ASP A 89 14.17 -6.18 2.03
C ASP A 89 15.08 -5.24 1.24
N PHE A 90 15.59 -4.21 1.92
CA PHE A 90 16.48 -3.21 1.34
C PHE A 90 17.82 -3.80 0.89
N LEU A 91 18.46 -4.65 1.70
CA LEU A 91 19.77 -5.21 1.40
C LEU A 91 19.69 -6.12 0.17
N ALA A 92 18.73 -7.05 0.17
CA ALA A 92 18.54 -7.94 -0.97
C ALA A 92 18.12 -7.17 -2.24
N CYS A 93 17.39 -6.06 -2.09
CA CYS A 93 17.04 -5.17 -3.20
C CYS A 93 18.29 -4.52 -3.81
N HIS A 94 19.16 -3.97 -2.96
CA HIS A 94 20.40 -3.32 -3.37
C HIS A 94 21.35 -4.30 -4.07
N GLU A 95 21.54 -5.50 -3.52
CA GLU A 95 22.38 -6.53 -4.14
C GLU A 95 21.92 -6.91 -5.55
N ARG A 96 20.60 -7.07 -5.75
CA ARG A 96 20.02 -7.34 -7.08
C ARG A 96 20.33 -6.20 -8.06
N ILE A 97 20.17 -4.94 -7.65
CA ILE A 97 20.45 -3.77 -8.49
C ILE A 97 21.94 -3.71 -8.87
N ALA A 98 22.83 -3.93 -7.90
CA ALA A 98 24.28 -3.92 -8.13
C ALA A 98 24.70 -5.03 -9.12
N SER A 99 24.14 -6.23 -8.96
CA SER A 99 24.41 -7.35 -9.86
C SER A 99 23.94 -7.09 -11.31
N ALA A 100 22.78 -6.44 -11.49
CA ALA A 100 22.22 -6.14 -12.80
C ALA A 100 22.97 -5.04 -13.54
N SER A 101 23.68 -4.16 -12.81
CA SER A 101 24.44 -3.03 -13.37
C SER A 101 25.86 -3.42 -13.81
N SER A 102 26.28 -4.66 -13.52
CA SER A 102 27.62 -5.19 -13.84
C SER A 102 27.65 -6.05 -15.11
N THR A 103 26.52 -6.11 -15.84
CA THR A 103 26.33 -6.87 -17.09
C THR A 103 26.12 -5.90 -18.24
#